data_AF-A0A6A4TKB2-F1
#
_entry.id   AF-A0A6A4TKB2-F1
#
_cell.length_a   1.000
_cell.length_b   1.000
_cell.length_c   1.000
_cell.angle_alpha   90.00
_cell.angle_beta   90.00
_cell.angle_gamma   90.00
#
_symmetry.space_group_name_H-M   'P 1'
#
loop_
_entity.id
_entity.type
_entity.pdbx_description
1 polymer ?
#
loop_
_entity_poly.entity_id
_entity_poly.type
_entity_poly.pdbx_seq_one_letter_code
_entity_poly.pdbx_strand_id
1 'polypeptide(L)'
;MYSLVLKVGPSVSALVVAHQLPDFSQRIHAAASAGFRCVEAAWLYDSELQELQSAREAAGVEVVLINTPPGDVMAGDLGLGAVPGREAEFRQGLDMAIKYAKALDCKRIHLMAGRVPVGSHRTAVAKEMEAIFVQNLTYAADILSKKEQVLESIKTVGKSVRSELSHIKLYGAEKERKS
;
A
#
# COMPACT_ATOMS: atom_id res chain seq x y z
N MET A 1 12.35 -12.66 -7.51
CA MET A 1 11.43 -13.24 -8.52
C MET A 1 10.11 -13.55 -7.81
N TYR A 2 9.15 -12.63 -7.81
CA TYR A 2 7.79 -12.90 -7.35
C TYR A 2 6.79 -12.25 -8.32
N SER A 3 5.86 -13.05 -8.81
CA SER A 3 4.78 -12.66 -9.73
C SER A 3 3.42 -12.96 -9.08
N LEU A 4 2.41 -12.23 -9.59
CA LEU A 4 0.99 -12.60 -9.74
C LEU A 4 0.01 -12.31 -8.58
N VAL A 5 -0.99 -11.46 -8.87
CA VAL A 5 -2.42 -11.83 -8.70
C VAL A 5 -3.23 -11.27 -9.88
N LEU A 6 -3.80 -12.19 -10.66
CA LEU A 6 -4.98 -12.02 -11.50
C LEU A 6 -6.21 -12.29 -10.62
N LYS A 7 -7.27 -11.49 -10.71
CA LYS A 7 -8.60 -11.92 -10.25
C LYS A 7 -9.64 -11.72 -11.35
N VAL A 8 -10.20 -12.85 -11.76
CA VAL A 8 -11.27 -12.99 -12.76
C VAL A 8 -12.61 -12.89 -12.01
N GLY A 9 -13.39 -11.86 -12.29
CA GLY A 9 -14.72 -11.59 -11.71
C GLY A 9 -15.22 -10.18 -12.06
N PRO A 10 -16.54 -9.93 -12.10
CA PRO A 10 -17.16 -8.80 -12.82
C PRO A 10 -16.97 -7.41 -12.21
N SER A 11 -16.20 -7.27 -11.12
CA SER A 11 -15.89 -5.97 -10.54
C SER A 11 -14.45 -5.94 -10.01
N VAL A 12 -13.72 -4.92 -10.45
CA VAL A 12 -12.34 -4.58 -10.05
C VAL A 12 -11.28 -5.54 -10.57
N SER A 13 -10.96 -5.41 -11.86
CA SER A 13 -9.75 -5.97 -12.45
C SER A 13 -8.52 -5.24 -11.87
N ALA A 14 -7.86 -5.84 -10.88
CA ALA A 14 -6.57 -5.36 -10.39
C ALA A 14 -5.46 -5.83 -11.33
N LEU A 15 -4.72 -4.90 -11.93
CA LEU A 15 -3.49 -5.19 -12.64
C LEU A 15 -2.31 -4.69 -11.82
N VAL A 16 -1.58 -5.62 -11.20
CA VAL A 16 -0.15 -5.41 -10.92
C VAL A 16 0.56 -5.63 -12.25
N VAL A 17 0.75 -4.55 -13.01
CA VAL A 17 1.39 -4.64 -14.32
C VAL A 17 2.82 -5.15 -14.11
N ALA A 18 3.19 -6.12 -14.94
CA ALA A 18 4.44 -6.87 -14.94
C ALA A 18 5.67 -6.07 -14.45
N HIS A 19 6.45 -6.68 -13.55
CA HIS A 19 7.78 -6.21 -13.11
C HIS A 19 8.80 -5.98 -14.24
N GLN A 20 8.45 -6.25 -15.51
CA GLN A 20 9.32 -6.03 -16.66
C GLN A 20 9.38 -4.56 -17.09
N LEU A 21 8.44 -3.71 -16.64
CA LEU A 21 8.48 -2.27 -16.87
C LEU A 21 8.79 -1.57 -15.54
N PRO A 22 9.95 -0.91 -15.40
CA PRO A 22 10.31 -0.23 -14.14
C PRO A 22 9.38 0.95 -13.86
N ASP A 23 9.06 1.74 -14.90
CA ASP A 23 8.27 2.96 -14.75
C ASP A 23 6.78 2.66 -14.59
N PHE A 24 6.14 3.30 -13.60
CA PHE A 24 4.72 3.09 -13.37
C PHE A 24 3.83 3.73 -14.45
N SER A 25 4.29 4.81 -15.10
CA SER A 25 3.63 5.43 -16.25
C SER A 25 3.47 4.45 -17.43
N GLN A 26 4.54 3.74 -17.79
CA GLN A 26 4.51 2.71 -18.83
C GLN A 26 3.56 1.57 -18.47
N ARG A 27 3.51 1.23 -17.18
CA ARG A 27 2.60 0.22 -16.65
C ARG A 27 1.13 0.65 -16.81
N ILE A 28 0.79 1.92 -16.57
CA ILE A 28 -0.55 2.47 -16.82
C ILE A 28 -0.95 2.31 -18.30
N HIS A 29 -0.07 2.66 -19.24
CA HIS A 29 -0.34 2.51 -20.67
C HIS A 29 -0.53 1.04 -21.08
N ALA A 30 0.32 0.14 -20.58
CA ALA A 30 0.18 -1.28 -20.85
C ALA A 30 -1.15 -1.86 -20.30
N ALA A 31 -1.61 -1.37 -19.14
CA ALA A 31 -2.92 -1.71 -18.60
C ALA A 31 -4.05 -1.33 -19.55
N ALA A 32 -4.04 -0.09 -20.05
CA ALA A 32 -5.03 0.39 -21.01
C ALA A 32 -5.00 -0.41 -22.32
N SER A 33 -3.80 -0.67 -22.86
CA SER A 33 -3.65 -1.49 -24.08
C SER A 33 -4.16 -2.93 -23.90
N ALA A 34 -4.10 -3.47 -22.69
CA ALA A 34 -4.65 -4.78 -22.35
C ALA A 34 -6.16 -4.75 -22.00
N GLY A 35 -6.81 -3.59 -22.11
CA GLY A 35 -8.26 -3.43 -21.90
C GLY A 35 -8.68 -3.18 -20.44
N PHE A 36 -7.73 -2.94 -19.53
CA PHE A 36 -8.05 -2.57 -18.16
C PHE A 36 -8.45 -1.10 -18.06
N ARG A 37 -9.48 -0.83 -17.25
CA ARG A 37 -9.94 0.53 -16.95
C ARG A 37 -9.44 1.07 -15.61
N CYS A 38 -8.87 0.19 -14.78
CA CYS A 38 -8.45 0.52 -13.42
C CYS A 38 -7.10 -0.13 -13.11
N VAL A 39 -6.30 0.50 -12.25
CA VAL A 39 -5.02 -0.03 -11.75
C VAL A 39 -4.85 0.21 -10.25
N GLU A 40 -4.10 -0.67 -9.61
CA GLU A 40 -3.60 -0.49 -8.24
C GLU A 40 -2.11 -0.19 -8.29
N ALA A 41 -1.65 0.82 -7.54
CA ALA A 41 -0.29 1.30 -7.57
C ALA A 41 0.44 0.96 -6.26
N ALA A 42 1.15 -0.16 -6.26
CA ALA A 42 1.96 -0.57 -5.11
C ALA A 42 3.26 0.22 -4.98
N TRP A 43 3.89 0.55 -6.12
CA TRP A 43 5.22 1.17 -6.21
C TRP A 43 5.20 2.29 -7.25
N LEU A 44 5.11 3.54 -6.79
CA LEU A 44 4.92 4.70 -7.68
C LEU A 44 5.74 5.95 -7.28
N TYR A 45 6.43 5.91 -6.13
CA TYR A 45 7.05 7.09 -5.53
C TYR A 45 8.39 7.48 -6.15
N ASP A 46 8.98 6.57 -6.94
CA ASP A 46 10.18 6.84 -7.74
C ASP A 46 9.83 7.54 -9.07
N SER A 47 8.54 7.64 -9.40
CA SER A 47 8.06 8.30 -10.63
C SER A 47 7.65 9.74 -10.33
N GLU A 48 7.89 10.64 -11.29
CA GLU A 48 7.45 12.02 -11.17
C GLU A 48 5.93 12.13 -11.17
N LEU A 49 5.39 12.92 -10.24
CA LEU A 49 3.95 13.04 -10.04
C LEU A 49 3.21 13.47 -11.32
N GLN A 50 3.79 14.46 -12.02
CA GLN A 50 3.23 15.00 -13.25
C GLN A 50 3.21 13.96 -14.38
N GLU A 51 4.22 13.09 -14.45
CA GLU A 51 4.29 12.02 -15.43
C GLU A 51 3.16 11.01 -15.21
N LEU A 52 2.93 10.62 -13.95
CA LEU A 52 1.86 9.70 -13.61
C LEU A 52 0.46 10.27 -13.91
N GLN A 53 0.28 11.57 -13.67
CA GLN A 53 -0.96 12.27 -14.02
C GLN A 53 -1.21 12.24 -15.53
N SER A 54 -0.20 12.63 -16.32
CA SER A 54 -0.30 12.63 -17.79
C SER A 54 -0.52 11.22 -18.34
N ALA A 55 0.15 10.20 -17.80
CA ALA A 55 -0.06 8.82 -18.21
C ALA A 55 -1.48 8.33 -17.91
N ARG A 56 -2.00 8.61 -16.71
CA ARG A 56 -3.38 8.29 -16.31
C ARG A 56 -4.40 8.93 -17.26
N GLU A 57 -4.26 10.24 -17.51
CA GLU A 57 -5.17 11.00 -18.36
C GLU A 57 -5.13 10.51 -19.80
N ALA A 58 -3.94 10.32 -20.37
CA ALA A 58 -3.76 9.84 -21.74
C ALA A 58 -4.28 8.41 -21.93
N ALA A 59 -4.11 7.55 -20.91
CA ALA A 59 -4.57 6.16 -20.95
C ALA A 59 -6.07 5.99 -20.62
N GLY A 60 -6.72 7.00 -20.03
CA GLY A 60 -8.11 6.92 -19.57
C GLY A 60 -8.34 5.89 -18.46
N VAL A 61 -7.31 5.62 -17.65
CA VAL A 61 -7.33 4.60 -16.59
C VAL A 61 -7.56 5.25 -15.22
N GLU A 62 -8.33 4.61 -14.36
CA GLU A 62 -8.52 5.02 -12.98
C GLU A 62 -7.45 4.39 -12.05
N VAL A 63 -6.80 5.19 -11.22
CA VAL A 63 -5.96 4.67 -10.12
C VAL A 63 -6.88 4.45 -8.92
N VAL A 64 -7.22 3.18 -8.65
CA VAL A 64 -8.25 2.86 -7.66
C VAL A 64 -7.69 2.61 -6.26
N LEU A 65 -6.40 2.36 -6.11
CA LEU A 65 -5.71 2.14 -4.84
C LEU A 65 -4.23 2.49 -4.97
N ILE A 66 -3.66 3.16 -3.96
CA ILE A 66 -2.20 3.29 -3.79
C ILE A 66 -1.76 2.75 -2.42
N ASN A 67 -0.52 2.28 -2.30
CA ASN A 67 0.07 1.93 -1.01
C ASN A 67 0.85 3.12 -0.44
N THR A 68 0.97 3.26 0.88
CA THR A 68 2.01 4.12 1.49
C THR A 68 3.42 3.65 1.11
N PRO A 69 4.45 4.52 1.18
CA PRO A 69 5.82 4.14 0.87
C PRO A 69 6.31 2.92 1.67
N PRO A 70 7.13 2.05 1.07
CA PRO A 70 7.64 0.87 1.75
C PRO A 70 8.63 1.17 2.88
N GLY A 71 9.29 2.33 2.87
CA GLY A 71 10.55 2.52 3.59
C GLY A 71 11.75 2.09 2.74
N ASP A 72 12.82 1.64 3.38
CA ASP A 72 14.02 1.13 2.73
C ASP A 72 13.87 -0.35 2.38
N VAL A 73 13.47 -0.61 1.12
CA VAL A 73 13.31 -1.97 0.60
C VAL A 73 14.63 -2.74 0.60
N MET A 74 15.78 -2.06 0.45
CA MET A 74 17.10 -2.69 0.46
C MET A 74 17.50 -3.12 1.87
N ALA A 75 17.05 -2.39 2.89
CA ALA A 75 17.13 -2.80 4.30
C ALA A 75 16.07 -3.83 4.70
N GLY A 76 15.14 -4.17 3.80
CA GLY A 76 14.13 -5.22 4.01
C GLY A 76 12.75 -4.71 4.46
N ASP A 77 12.53 -3.39 4.45
CA ASP A 77 11.25 -2.80 4.80
C ASP A 77 10.14 -3.20 3.82
N LEU A 78 8.91 -3.22 4.31
CA LEU A 78 7.71 -3.45 3.51
C LEU A 78 6.51 -2.71 4.13
N GLY A 79 6.71 -1.42 4.38
CA GLY A 79 5.81 -0.56 5.14
C GLY A 79 6.37 -0.21 6.51
N LEU A 80 5.90 0.92 7.04
CA LEU A 80 6.35 1.48 8.32
C LEU A 80 5.21 1.70 9.32
N GLY A 81 3.97 1.36 8.95
CA GLY A 81 2.78 1.68 9.75
C GLY A 81 2.81 1.11 11.17
N ALA A 82 3.49 0.00 11.37
CA ALA A 82 3.58 -0.73 12.63
C ALA A 82 5.00 -0.81 13.17
N VAL A 83 5.97 -0.07 12.62
CA VAL A 83 7.39 -0.19 12.99
C VAL A 83 7.71 0.77 14.15
N PRO A 84 8.05 0.27 15.35
CA PRO A 84 8.33 1.12 16.50
C PRO A 84 9.53 2.04 16.25
N GLY A 85 9.39 3.31 16.65
CA GLY A 85 10.43 4.33 16.47
C GLY A 85 10.50 4.93 15.07
N ARG A 86 9.65 4.51 14.13
CA ARG A 86 9.56 5.07 12.76
C ARG A 86 8.22 5.73 12.45
N GLU A 87 7.50 6.15 13.48
CA GLU A 87 6.19 6.80 13.38
C GLU A 87 6.29 8.13 12.61
N ALA A 88 7.34 8.92 12.86
CA ALA A 88 7.55 10.18 12.14
C ALA A 88 7.73 9.96 10.64
N GLU A 89 8.47 8.92 10.26
CA GLU A 89 8.70 8.56 8.86
C GLU A 89 7.43 8.02 8.21
N PHE A 90 6.68 7.17 8.92
CA PHE A 90 5.35 6.75 8.46
C PHE A 90 4.45 7.96 8.16
N ARG A 91 4.42 8.98 9.04
CA ARG A 91 3.59 10.18 8.85
C ARG A 91 4.03 11.00 7.63
N GLN A 92 5.33 11.15 7.42
CA GLN A 92 5.86 11.77 6.20
C GLN A 92 5.45 10.98 4.95
N GLY A 93 5.57 9.65 5.01
CA GLY A 93 5.13 8.76 3.93
C GLY A 93 3.62 8.84 3.66
N LEU A 94 2.81 9.00 4.70
CA LEU A 94 1.37 9.22 4.57
C LEU A 94 1.06 10.56 3.89
N ASP A 95 1.74 11.65 4.27
CA ASP A 95 1.56 12.94 3.61
C ASP A 95 1.95 12.88 2.12
N MET A 96 3.02 12.14 1.80
CA MET A 96 3.38 11.85 0.42
C MET A 96 2.29 11.03 -0.28
N ALA A 97 1.79 9.96 0.32
CA ALA A 97 0.70 9.17 -0.24
C ALA A 97 -0.54 10.04 -0.52
N ILE A 98 -0.92 10.94 0.39
CA ILE A 98 -2.04 11.87 0.20
C ILE A 98 -1.80 12.81 -0.99
N LYS A 99 -0.57 13.33 -1.15
CA LYS A 99 -0.20 14.17 -2.31
C LYS A 99 -0.37 13.40 -3.62
N TYR A 100 0.09 12.15 -3.68
CA TYR A 100 -0.05 11.31 -4.86
C TYR A 100 -1.50 10.92 -5.13
N ALA A 101 -2.26 10.53 -4.09
CA ALA A 101 -3.67 10.21 -4.21
C ALA A 101 -4.48 11.39 -4.76
N LYS A 102 -4.20 12.62 -4.30
CA LYS A 102 -4.78 13.86 -4.85
C LYS A 102 -4.55 14.00 -6.35
N ALA A 103 -3.28 13.91 -6.75
CA ALA A 103 -2.88 14.12 -8.12
C ALA A 103 -3.47 13.07 -9.08
N LEU A 104 -3.53 11.83 -8.62
CA LEU A 104 -4.04 10.68 -9.38
C LEU A 104 -5.54 10.48 -9.23
N ASP A 105 -6.23 11.39 -8.51
CA ASP A 105 -7.64 11.28 -8.12
C ASP A 105 -8.00 9.92 -7.50
N CYS A 106 -7.03 9.31 -6.81
CA CYS A 106 -7.21 8.03 -6.16
C CYS A 106 -7.94 8.22 -4.83
N LYS A 107 -9.03 7.48 -4.64
CA LYS A 107 -9.85 7.54 -3.42
C LYS A 107 -9.47 6.51 -2.36
N ARG A 108 -8.40 5.72 -2.55
CA ARG A 108 -7.99 4.68 -1.58
C ARG A 108 -6.48 4.64 -1.36
N ILE A 109 -6.07 4.62 -0.10
CA ILE A 109 -4.68 4.48 0.35
C ILE A 109 -4.63 3.27 1.29
N HIS A 110 -3.77 2.31 0.97
CA HIS A 110 -3.44 1.18 1.82
C HIS A 110 -2.20 1.50 2.66
N LEU A 111 -2.36 1.47 3.99
CA LEU A 111 -1.30 1.72 4.96
C LEU A 111 -0.51 0.43 5.18
N MET A 112 0.69 0.35 4.60
CA MET A 112 1.53 -0.83 4.75
C MET A 112 2.11 -0.91 6.16
N ALA A 113 1.75 -1.97 6.89
CA ALA A 113 2.14 -2.14 8.30
C ALA A 113 3.65 -2.33 8.50
N GLY A 114 4.34 -3.01 7.58
CA GLY A 114 5.73 -3.42 7.77
C GLY A 114 5.89 -4.87 8.20
N ARG A 115 7.14 -5.30 8.37
CA ARG A 115 7.51 -6.68 8.70
C ARG A 115 8.02 -6.79 10.12
N VAL A 116 7.74 -7.94 10.74
CA VAL A 116 8.42 -8.32 11.98
C VAL A 116 9.90 -8.55 11.66
N PRO A 117 10.85 -7.91 12.38
CA PRO A 117 12.27 -8.10 12.16
C PRO A 117 12.68 -9.58 12.27
N VAL A 118 13.56 -10.01 11.37
CA VAL A 118 14.09 -11.38 11.36
C VAL A 118 14.86 -11.62 12.66
N GLY A 119 14.69 -12.80 13.27
CA GLY A 119 15.38 -13.17 14.51
C GLY A 119 14.78 -12.62 15.80
N SER A 120 13.69 -11.86 15.72
CA SER A 120 13.01 -11.31 16.90
C SER A 120 12.04 -12.31 17.56
N HIS A 121 11.79 -12.11 18.86
CA HIS A 121 10.80 -12.89 19.62
C HIS A 121 9.37 -12.47 19.19
N ARG A 122 8.86 -13.13 18.15
CA ARG A 122 7.63 -12.77 17.41
C ARG A 122 6.48 -12.28 18.29
N THR A 123 6.14 -12.99 19.36
CA THR A 123 4.98 -12.64 20.21
C THR A 123 5.14 -11.31 20.93
N ALA A 124 6.35 -10.99 21.42
CA ALA A 124 6.60 -9.74 22.14
C ALA A 124 6.60 -8.56 21.16
N VAL A 125 7.29 -8.71 20.04
CA VAL A 125 7.39 -7.67 19.00
C VAL A 125 6.04 -7.41 18.33
N ALA A 126 5.23 -8.45 18.09
CA ALA A 126 3.91 -8.28 17.50
C ALA A 126 3.01 -7.35 18.32
N LYS A 127 3.04 -7.45 19.66
CA LYS A 127 2.22 -6.60 20.54
C LYS A 127 2.65 -5.13 20.49
N GLU A 128 3.96 -4.88 20.43
CA GLU A 128 4.48 -3.52 20.28
C GLU A 128 4.12 -2.94 18.91
N MET A 129 4.35 -3.70 17.85
CA MET A 129 3.98 -3.32 16.48
C MET A 129 2.48 -3.04 16.34
N GLU A 130 1.64 -3.84 17.00
CA GLU A 130 0.18 -3.64 17.04
C GLU A 130 -0.18 -2.29 17.67
N ALA A 131 0.41 -1.95 18.83
CA ALA A 131 0.16 -0.68 19.49
C ALA A 131 0.55 0.51 18.60
N ILE A 132 1.70 0.42 17.93
CA ILE A 132 2.16 1.42 16.97
C ILE A 132 1.22 1.51 15.76
N PHE A 133 0.77 0.37 15.24
CA PHE A 133 -0.14 0.36 14.10
C PHE A 133 -1.48 1.01 14.42
N VAL A 134 -2.05 0.74 15.60
CA VAL A 134 -3.28 1.40 16.06
C VAL A 134 -3.08 2.90 16.16
N GLN A 135 -1.97 3.35 16.77
CA GLN A 135 -1.66 4.78 16.87
C GLN A 135 -1.58 5.46 15.49
N ASN A 136 -0.88 4.84 14.55
CA ASN A 136 -0.69 5.35 13.20
C ASN A 136 -1.97 5.29 12.36
N LEU A 137 -2.80 4.26 12.54
CA LEU A 137 -4.13 4.17 11.93
C LEU A 137 -5.06 5.28 12.43
N THR A 138 -5.09 5.54 13.73
CA THR A 138 -5.87 6.64 14.31
C THR A 138 -5.40 7.98 13.76
N TYR A 139 -4.08 8.24 13.73
CA TYR A 139 -3.54 9.45 13.13
C TYR A 139 -3.93 9.59 11.65
N ALA A 140 -3.82 8.50 10.87
CA ALA A 140 -4.17 8.53 9.46
C ALA A 140 -5.67 8.83 9.24
N ALA A 141 -6.54 8.23 10.05
CA ALA A 141 -7.98 8.48 10.01
C ALA A 141 -8.31 9.97 10.27
N ASP A 142 -7.67 10.57 11.27
CA ASP A 142 -7.89 11.99 11.63
C ASP A 142 -7.45 12.93 10.51
N ILE A 143 -6.33 12.64 9.84
CA ILE A 143 -5.83 13.45 8.73
C ILE A 143 -6.68 13.28 7.47
N LEU A 144 -7.08 12.04 7.15
CA LEU A 144 -7.83 11.73 5.94
C LEU A 144 -9.28 12.21 6.01
N SER A 145 -9.92 12.13 7.18
CA SER A 145 -11.27 12.66 7.40
C SER A 145 -11.37 14.17 7.17
N LYS A 146 -10.31 14.93 7.49
CA LYS A 146 -10.25 16.38 7.26
C LYS A 146 -10.01 16.78 5.80
N LYS A 147 -9.55 15.85 4.95
CA LYS A 147 -9.11 16.15 3.58
C LYS A 147 -10.09 15.69 2.49
N GLU A 148 -11.34 15.35 2.85
CA GLU A 148 -12.40 14.80 1.97
C GLU A 148 -11.96 13.60 1.11
N GLN A 149 -10.90 12.91 1.51
CA GLN A 149 -10.31 11.81 0.76
C GLN A 149 -10.29 10.54 1.59
N VAL A 150 -10.78 9.47 0.95
CA VAL A 150 -10.50 8.08 1.32
C VAL A 150 -11.07 7.65 2.68
N LEU A 151 -12.38 7.38 2.72
CA LEU A 151 -13.04 6.88 3.94
C LEU A 151 -13.48 5.41 3.88
N GLU A 152 -13.38 4.71 2.74
CA GLU A 152 -13.87 3.33 2.64
C GLU A 152 -12.92 2.30 3.27
N SER A 153 -11.60 2.44 3.13
CA SER A 153 -10.65 1.49 3.73
C SER A 153 -10.49 1.68 5.25
N ILE A 154 -10.69 2.89 5.76
CA ILE A 154 -10.51 3.22 7.18
C ILE A 154 -11.76 2.92 8.02
N LYS A 155 -12.97 3.03 7.44
CA LYS A 155 -14.23 2.69 8.13
C LYS A 155 -14.30 1.22 8.55
N THR A 156 -13.71 0.31 7.78
CA THR A 156 -13.62 -1.11 8.12
C THR A 156 -12.64 -1.32 9.28
N VAL A 157 -11.48 -0.65 9.23
CA VAL A 157 -10.46 -0.75 10.28
C VAL A 157 -10.98 -0.20 11.61
N GLY A 158 -11.56 1.01 11.65
CA GLY A 158 -12.03 1.65 12.89
C GLY A 158 -13.11 0.89 13.69
N LYS A 159 -13.95 0.10 13.01
CA LYS A 159 -14.95 -0.77 13.68
C LYS A 159 -14.38 -2.14 14.08
N SER A 160 -13.33 -2.60 13.40
CA SER A 160 -12.83 -3.98 13.46
C SER A 160 -11.43 -4.12 14.09
N VAL A 161 -10.76 -3.02 14.49
CA VAL A 161 -9.41 -3.09 15.11
C VAL A 161 -9.37 -4.12 16.25
N ARG A 162 -10.44 -4.28 17.03
CA ARG A 162 -10.46 -5.28 18.12
C ARG A 162 -10.78 -6.73 17.70
N SER A 163 -11.39 -6.97 16.54
CA SER A 163 -11.82 -8.31 16.08
C SER A 163 -11.01 -8.87 14.91
N GLU A 164 -10.35 -8.03 14.11
CA GLU A 164 -9.56 -8.47 12.94
C GLU A 164 -8.08 -8.76 13.27
N LEU A 165 -7.56 -8.26 14.39
CA LEU A 165 -6.17 -8.49 14.82
C LEU A 165 -5.88 -9.95 15.21
N SER A 166 -6.90 -10.78 15.46
CA SER A 166 -6.73 -12.22 15.71
C SER A 166 -6.35 -13.03 14.46
N HIS A 167 -6.51 -12.46 13.25
CA HIS A 167 -6.30 -13.16 11.97
C HIS A 167 -5.30 -12.48 11.03
N ILE A 168 -4.68 -11.36 11.42
CA ILE A 168 -3.60 -10.74 10.62
C ILE A 168 -2.38 -11.68 10.64
N LYS A 169 -2.30 -12.52 9.60
CA LYS A 169 -1.04 -13.18 9.21
C LYS A 169 -0.11 -12.09 8.68
N LEU A 170 0.73 -11.56 9.56
CA LEU A 170 1.94 -10.85 9.15
C LEU A 170 2.75 -11.81 8.27
N TYR A 171 2.84 -11.51 6.98
CA TYR A 171 3.55 -12.35 6.01
C TYR A 171 5.05 -12.39 6.33
N GLY A 172 5.47 -13.41 7.07
CA GLY A 172 6.85 -13.87 7.17
C GLY A 172 7.00 -15.13 6.33
N ALA A 173 7.94 -15.14 5.41
CA ALA A 173 8.19 -16.22 4.46
C ALA A 173 8.36 -17.58 5.16
N GLU A 174 7.34 -18.44 5.11
CA GLU A 174 7.51 -19.88 5.20
C GLU A 174 7.71 -20.41 3.78
N LYS A 175 8.98 -20.53 3.36
CA LYS A 175 9.41 -21.61 2.46
C LYS A 175 10.93 -21.64 2.40
N GLU A 176 11.53 -22.39 3.33
CA GLU A 176 12.78 -23.10 3.10
C GLU A 176 12.97 -24.17 4.18
N ARG A 177 12.22 -25.27 4.03
CA ARG A 177 12.68 -26.61 4.44
C ARG A 177 12.24 -27.60 3.38
N LYS A 178 13.08 -27.76 2.37
CA LYS A 178 13.30 -29.03 1.68
C LYS A 178 14.80 -29.24 1.57
N SER A 179 15.33 -29.95 2.55
CA SER A 179 16.35 -30.98 2.38
C SER A 179 16.02 -32.10 3.36
#